data_AF-X0ZS52-F1
#
_entry.id   AF-X0ZS52-F1
#
_cell.length_a   1.000
_cell.length_b   1.000
_cell.length_c   1.000
_cell.angle_alpha   90.00
_cell.angle_beta   90.00
_cell.angle_gamma   90.00
#
_symmetry.space_group_name_H-M   'P 1'
#
loop_
_entity.id
_entity.type
_entity.pdbx_description
1 polymer ?
#
loop_
_entity_poly.entity_id
_entity_poly.type
_entity_poly.pdbx_seq_one_letter_code
_entity_poly.pdbx_strand_id
1 'polypeptide(L)'
;MGKNSLISNEKARRRQFGLHLTSIDIFYKYIVPEIKELLKNYLWVDLYAGEGNLILPILNEIPTGDRESFFQSHIFLFDVQEDMVQKCIKNAEIYGISREIAEQNIKTRDNLENFPQILKQQKYPIFHITNPPYLYLGYIRKHVETQKYLYYFEKE
;
A
#
# COMPACT_ATOMS: atom_id res chain seq x y z
N MET A 1 25.30 -6.59 18.11
CA MET A 1 24.56 -7.12 16.94
C MET A 1 24.61 -6.06 15.85
N GLY A 2 25.43 -6.29 14.82
CA GLY A 2 25.92 -5.23 13.93
C GLY A 2 25.04 -4.97 12.71
N LYS A 3 25.15 -3.76 12.15
CA LYS A 3 24.52 -3.27 10.89
C LYS A 3 24.42 -4.32 9.76
N ASN A 4 25.40 -5.20 9.64
CA ASN A 4 25.43 -6.25 8.61
C ASN A 4 24.31 -7.29 8.73
N SER A 5 23.86 -7.61 9.95
CA SER A 5 22.74 -8.52 10.20
C SER A 5 21.38 -7.91 9.85
N LEU A 6 21.23 -6.59 9.97
CA LEU A 6 20.00 -5.88 9.61
C LEU A 6 19.85 -5.80 8.08
N ILE A 7 20.94 -5.54 7.35
CA ILE A 7 20.97 -5.46 5.88
C ILE A 7 20.68 -6.83 5.24
N SER A 8 21.16 -7.93 5.83
CA SER A 8 20.86 -9.29 5.34
C SER A 8 19.38 -9.64 5.52
N ASN A 9 18.78 -9.27 6.66
CA ASN A 9 17.37 -9.50 6.95
C ASN A 9 16.45 -8.67 6.03
N GLU A 10 16.82 -7.43 5.73
CA GLU A 10 16.05 -6.58 4.82
C GLU A 10 16.08 -7.12 3.38
N LYS A 11 17.24 -7.59 2.89
CA LYS A 11 17.34 -8.24 1.58
C LYS A 11 16.53 -9.54 1.51
N ALA A 12 16.54 -10.34 2.57
CA ALA A 12 15.74 -11.56 2.65
C ALA A 12 14.23 -11.25 2.59
N ARG A 13 13.78 -10.24 3.34
CA ARG A 13 12.38 -9.76 3.28
C ARG A 13 11.99 -9.22 1.91
N ARG A 14 12.81 -8.37 1.29
CA ARG A 14 12.53 -7.84 -0.06
C ARG A 14 12.38 -8.96 -1.09
N ARG A 15 13.19 -10.02 -0.98
CA ARG A 15 13.08 -11.21 -1.84
C ARG A 15 11.81 -12.00 -1.53
N GLN A 16 11.57 -12.34 -0.27
CA GLN A 16 10.37 -13.07 0.16
C GLN A 16 9.06 -12.44 -0.36
N PHE A 17 9.01 -11.12 -0.42
CA PHE A 17 7.83 -10.37 -0.86
C PHE A 17 7.96 -9.78 -2.28
N GLY A 18 9.03 -10.05 -3.04
CA GLY A 18 9.22 -9.49 -4.39
C GLY A 18 9.13 -7.95 -4.48
N LEU A 19 9.55 -7.24 -3.42
CA LEU A 19 9.32 -5.80 -3.25
C LEU A 19 10.19 -4.95 -4.18
N HIS A 20 9.54 -4.11 -4.99
CA HIS A 20 10.14 -3.00 -5.71
C HIS A 20 9.40 -1.70 -5.33
N LEU A 21 10.02 -0.85 -4.51
CA LEU A 21 9.41 0.43 -4.12
C LEU A 21 9.25 1.34 -5.34
N THR A 22 8.04 1.85 -5.55
CA THR A 22 7.75 2.79 -6.62
C THR A 22 8.21 4.20 -6.22
N SER A 23 8.91 4.90 -7.13
CA SER A 23 9.23 6.32 -6.95
C SER A 23 7.95 7.15 -7.01
N ILE A 24 7.89 8.20 -6.19
CA ILE A 24 6.84 9.22 -6.22
C ILE A 24 6.78 9.90 -7.62
N ASP A 25 7.88 9.94 -8.37
CA ASP A 25 7.91 10.52 -9.73
C ASP A 25 6.97 9.79 -10.70
N ILE A 26 6.81 8.47 -10.56
CA ILE A 26 5.90 7.68 -11.39
C ILE A 26 4.46 8.13 -11.15
N PHE A 27 4.11 8.42 -9.90
CA PHE A 27 2.79 8.91 -9.53
C PHE A 27 2.49 10.25 -10.23
N TYR A 28 3.39 11.23 -10.10
CA TYR A 28 3.17 12.54 -10.72
C TYR A 28 3.17 12.51 -12.24
N LYS A 29 4.03 11.67 -12.84
CA LYS A 29 4.19 11.63 -14.29
C LYS A 29 3.04 10.91 -14.99
N TYR A 30 2.52 9.83 -14.41
CA TYR A 30 1.61 8.93 -15.13
C TYR A 30 0.26 8.73 -14.45
N ILE A 31 0.17 8.90 -13.12
CA ILE A 31 -1.06 8.60 -12.39
C ILE A 31 -1.90 9.87 -12.18
N VAL A 32 -1.30 10.93 -11.63
CA VAL A 32 -2.00 12.20 -11.34
C VAL A 32 -2.79 12.75 -12.53
N PRO A 33 -2.24 12.82 -13.76
CA PRO A 33 -2.95 13.39 -14.90
C PRO A 33 -4.29 12.70 -15.20
N GLU A 34 -4.38 11.40 -14.91
CA GLU A 34 -5.57 10.58 -15.19
C GLU A 34 -6.63 10.68 -14.09
N ILE A 35 -6.23 11.00 -12.85
CA ILE A 35 -7.11 10.91 -11.68
C ILE A 35 -7.50 12.25 -11.06
N LYS A 36 -6.82 13.35 -11.43
CA LYS A 36 -6.91 14.64 -10.75
C LYS A 36 -8.34 15.18 -10.63
N GLU A 37 -9.12 15.10 -11.70
CA GLU A 37 -10.51 15.60 -11.73
C GLU A 37 -11.49 14.65 -10.99
N LEU A 38 -11.02 13.47 -10.58
CA LEU A 38 -11.83 12.42 -9.97
C LEU A 38 -11.58 12.27 -8.47
N LEU A 39 -10.60 13.00 -7.90
CA LEU A 39 -10.11 12.78 -6.53
C LEU A 39 -11.21 12.72 -5.45
N LYS A 40 -12.26 13.55 -5.57
CA LYS A 40 -13.37 13.62 -4.61
C LYS A 40 -14.51 12.64 -4.86
N ASN A 41 -14.42 11.82 -5.92
CA ASN A 41 -15.50 10.94 -6.35
C ASN A 41 -15.24 9.46 -6.01
N TYR A 42 -14.02 9.10 -5.59
CA TYR A 42 -13.59 7.72 -5.38
C TYR A 42 -12.91 7.51 -4.04
N LEU A 43 -12.87 6.26 -3.59
CA LEU A 43 -11.89 5.81 -2.60
C LEU A 43 -10.61 5.43 -3.33
N TRP A 44 -9.50 6.00 -2.91
CA TRP A 44 -8.16 5.68 -3.36
C TRP A 44 -7.59 4.60 -2.45
N VAL A 45 -7.52 3.40 -2.99
CA VAL A 45 -7.11 2.22 -2.24
C VAL A 45 -5.78 1.71 -2.76
N ASP A 46 -4.90 1.28 -1.87
CA ASP A 46 -3.77 0.39 -2.20
C ASP A 46 -3.77 -0.80 -1.23
N LEU A 47 -4.03 -1.99 -1.75
CA LEU A 47 -4.04 -3.25 -0.97
C LEU A 47 -2.63 -3.79 -0.65
N TYR A 48 -1.58 -3.21 -1.23
CA TYR A 48 -0.18 -3.61 -1.07
C TYR A 48 0.72 -2.36 -0.97
N ALA A 49 0.34 -1.45 -0.08
CA ALA A 49 0.76 -0.05 -0.07
C ALA A 49 2.25 0.19 0.18
N GLY A 50 2.97 -0.75 0.80
CA GLY A 50 4.34 -0.52 1.25
C GLY A 50 4.43 0.75 2.11
N GLU A 51 5.20 1.73 1.66
CA GLU A 51 5.40 3.02 2.34
C GLU A 51 4.37 4.09 1.93
N GLY A 52 3.38 3.75 1.08
CA GLY A 52 2.29 4.64 0.67
C GLY A 52 2.60 5.56 -0.52
N ASN A 53 3.74 5.37 -1.19
CA ASN A 53 4.25 6.27 -2.24
C ASN A 53 3.36 6.40 -3.49
N LEU A 54 2.41 5.48 -3.70
CA LEU A 54 1.49 5.53 -4.84
C LEU A 54 0.19 6.29 -4.58
N ILE A 55 -0.20 6.45 -3.32
CA ILE A 55 -1.49 7.06 -2.95
C ILE A 55 -1.29 8.31 -2.10
N LEU A 56 -0.41 8.29 -1.09
CA LEU A 56 -0.21 9.45 -0.20
C LEU A 56 0.11 10.75 -0.95
N PRO A 57 0.87 10.74 -2.07
CA PRO A 57 1.11 11.96 -2.84
C PRO A 57 -0.15 12.62 -3.44
N ILE A 58 -1.31 11.95 -3.49
CA ILE A 58 -2.62 12.57 -3.80
C ILE A 58 -2.87 13.77 -2.88
N LEU A 59 -2.42 13.71 -1.61
CA LEU A 59 -2.63 14.77 -0.63
C LEU A 59 -1.97 16.09 -1.03
N ASN A 60 -0.98 16.09 -1.93
CA ASN A 60 -0.40 17.33 -2.47
C ASN A 60 -1.36 18.08 -3.42
N GLU A 61 -2.34 17.38 -4.01
CA GLU A 61 -3.40 17.98 -4.82
C GLU A 61 -4.59 18.47 -3.99
N ILE A 62 -4.59 18.20 -2.68
CA ILE A 62 -5.63 18.59 -1.73
C ILE A 62 -5.16 19.80 -0.91
N PRO A 63 -6.00 20.85 -0.75
CA PRO A 63 -5.69 21.98 0.13
C PRO A 63 -5.29 21.51 1.53
N THR A 64 -4.25 22.10 2.12
CA THR A 64 -3.68 21.63 3.40
C THR A 64 -4.72 21.49 4.53
N GLY A 65 -5.67 22.42 4.63
CA GLY A 65 -6.74 22.38 5.63
C GLY A 65 -7.76 21.26 5.44
N ASP A 66 -7.84 20.68 4.24
CA ASP A 66 -8.80 19.63 3.89
C ASP A 66 -8.15 18.23 3.84
N ARG A 67 -6.82 18.14 3.99
CA ARG A 67 -6.09 16.87 3.80
C ARG A 67 -6.52 15.78 4.76
N GLU A 68 -6.69 16.11 6.04
CA GLU A 68 -7.07 15.13 7.05
C GLU A 68 -8.47 14.56 6.82
N SER A 69 -9.45 15.44 6.56
CA SER A 69 -10.83 15.03 6.27
C SER A 69 -10.92 14.27 4.95
N PHE A 70 -10.17 14.68 3.92
CA PHE A 70 -10.06 13.96 2.67
C PHE A 70 -9.46 12.57 2.89
N PHE A 71 -8.30 12.48 3.56
CA PHE A 71 -7.65 11.21 3.84
C PHE A 71 -8.58 10.25 4.58
N GLN A 72 -9.22 10.73 5.65
CA GLN A 72 -10.13 9.93 6.47
C GLN A 72 -11.28 9.33 5.65
N SER A 73 -11.79 10.08 4.67
CA SER A 73 -12.98 9.68 3.90
C SER A 73 -12.69 9.04 2.55
N HIS A 74 -11.49 9.23 1.99
CA HIS A 74 -11.15 8.83 0.62
C HIS A 74 -9.92 7.93 0.50
N ILE A 75 -9.06 7.79 1.50
CA ILE A 75 -7.82 7.00 1.36
C ILE A 75 -7.82 5.81 2.31
N PHE A 76 -7.55 4.60 1.78
CA PHE A 76 -7.35 3.39 2.57
C PHE A 76 -6.15 2.60 2.07
N LEU A 77 -5.23 2.26 2.97
CA LEU A 77 -3.96 1.63 2.64
C LEU A 77 -3.76 0.38 3.48
N PHE A 78 -3.26 -0.68 2.85
CA PHE A 78 -3.06 -1.95 3.51
C PHE A 78 -1.72 -2.54 3.11
N ASP A 79 -1.06 -3.22 4.04
CA ASP A 79 0.11 -4.06 3.75
C ASP A 79 0.13 -5.22 4.74
N VAL A 80 0.75 -6.34 4.38
CA VAL A 80 0.90 -7.49 5.29
C VAL A 80 2.07 -7.29 6.25
N GLN A 81 3.00 -6.38 5.94
CA GLN A 81 4.20 -6.10 6.72
C GLN A 81 3.98 -4.91 7.68
N GLU A 82 3.96 -5.20 8.98
CA GLU A 82 3.73 -4.21 10.03
C GLU A 82 4.69 -3.01 9.97
N ASP A 83 5.97 -3.21 9.69
CA ASP A 83 6.93 -2.11 9.57
C ASP A 83 6.68 -1.22 8.34
N MET A 84 6.13 -1.77 7.25
CA MET A 84 5.72 -0.97 6.10
C MET A 84 4.52 -0.11 6.45
N VAL A 85 3.54 -0.69 7.16
CA VAL A 85 2.40 0.05 7.73
C VAL A 85 2.87 1.18 8.64
N GLN A 86 3.81 0.92 9.56
CA GLN A 86 4.34 1.96 10.45
C GLN A 86 5.09 3.07 9.70
N LYS A 87 5.82 2.74 8.63
CA LYS A 87 6.44 3.75 7.76
C LYS A 87 5.39 4.54 6.99
N CYS A 88 4.37 3.88 6.47
CA CYS A 88 3.26 4.51 5.76
C CYS A 88 2.51 5.49 6.68
N ILE A 89 2.26 5.13 7.94
CA ILE A 89 1.68 6.03 8.95
C ILE A 89 2.57 7.25 9.17
N LYS A 90 3.88 7.06 9.38
CA LYS A 90 4.83 8.17 9.51
C LYS A 90 4.86 9.07 8.28
N ASN A 91 4.76 8.48 7.09
CA ASN A 91 4.68 9.26 5.86
C ASN A 91 3.38 10.06 5.77
N ALA A 92 2.25 9.53 6.22
CA ALA A 92 0.98 10.26 6.30
C ALA A 92 1.08 11.45 7.28
N GLU A 93 1.77 11.29 8.41
CA GLU A 93 2.02 12.39 9.38
C GLU A 93 2.74 13.58 8.71
N ILE A 94 3.67 13.33 7.78
CA ILE A 94 4.38 14.39 7.02
C ILE A 94 3.41 15.22 6.17
N TYR A 95 2.30 14.64 5.71
CA TYR A 95 1.26 15.36 4.95
C TYR A 95 0.28 16.14 5.84
N GLY A 96 0.44 16.07 7.17
CA GLY A 96 -0.43 16.73 8.14
C GLY A 96 -1.60 15.88 8.62
N ILE A 97 -1.56 14.56 8.40
CA ILE A 97 -2.56 13.64 8.91
C ILE A 97 -2.21 13.25 10.35
N SER A 98 -3.12 13.41 11.31
CA SER A 98 -2.87 12.94 12.66
C SER A 98 -2.68 11.42 12.70
N ARG A 99 -1.83 10.98 13.63
CA ARG A 99 -1.55 9.55 13.81
C ARG A 99 -2.81 8.72 14.04
N GLU A 100 -3.74 9.24 14.84
CA GLU A 100 -5.01 8.58 15.15
C GLU A 100 -5.82 8.30 13.88
N ILE A 101 -5.94 9.30 12.99
CA ILE A 101 -6.63 9.14 11.70
C ILE A 101 -5.85 8.23 10.76
N ALA A 102 -4.52 8.37 10.70
CA ALA A 102 -3.66 7.50 9.89
C ALA A 102 -3.83 6.02 10.28
N GLU A 103 -3.84 5.71 11.57
CA GLU A 103 -4.03 4.34 12.09
C GLU A 103 -5.43 3.78 11.83
N GLN A 104 -6.45 4.63 11.60
CA GLN A 104 -7.80 4.17 11.22
C GLN A 104 -7.86 3.66 9.77
N ASN A 105 -7.07 4.25 8.86
CA ASN A 105 -7.17 3.98 7.43
C ASN A 105 -5.97 3.21 6.86
N ILE A 106 -4.85 3.13 7.59
CA ILE A 106 -3.67 2.34 7.23
C ILE A 106 -3.61 1.10 8.14
N LYS A 107 -3.75 -0.10 7.56
CA LYS A 107 -3.93 -1.32 8.36
C LYS A 107 -3.01 -2.47 7.92
N THR A 108 -2.46 -3.18 8.90
CA THR A 108 -1.77 -4.45 8.67
C THR A 108 -2.79 -5.54 8.35
N ARG A 109 -2.71 -6.12 7.15
CA ARG A 109 -3.68 -7.11 6.65
C ARG A 109 -3.12 -7.97 5.53
N ASP A 110 -3.44 -9.27 5.54
CA ASP A 110 -3.29 -10.13 4.36
C ASP A 110 -4.51 -9.99 3.43
N ASN A 111 -4.29 -9.45 2.24
CA ASN A 111 -5.31 -9.20 1.23
C ASN A 111 -5.37 -10.27 0.13
N LEU A 112 -4.48 -11.28 0.15
CA LEU A 112 -4.54 -12.39 -0.81
C LEU A 112 -5.70 -13.33 -0.52
N GLU A 113 -5.97 -13.59 0.76
CA GLU A 113 -7.02 -14.53 1.17
C GLU A 113 -8.43 -13.92 1.09
N ASN A 114 -8.57 -12.66 1.48
CA ASN A 114 -9.87 -11.99 1.55
C ASN A 114 -9.83 -10.48 1.34
N PHE A 115 -10.83 -9.96 0.62
CA PHE A 115 -11.02 -8.52 0.43
C PHE A 115 -11.39 -7.80 1.76
N PRO A 116 -10.88 -6.58 2.03
CA PRO A 116 -11.23 -5.82 3.24
C PRO A 116 -12.72 -5.45 3.28
N GLN A 117 -13.45 -5.94 4.30
CA GLN A 117 -14.89 -5.67 4.41
C GLN A 117 -15.20 -4.19 4.69
N ILE A 118 -14.29 -3.48 5.36
CA ILE A 118 -14.44 -2.04 5.63
C ILE A 118 -14.66 -1.23 4.35
N LEU A 119 -14.05 -1.64 3.23
CA LEU A 119 -14.18 -0.96 1.94
C LEU A 119 -15.56 -1.16 1.32
N LYS A 120 -16.24 -2.28 1.60
CA LYS A 120 -17.60 -2.56 1.08
C LYS A 120 -18.68 -1.69 1.72
N GLN A 121 -18.38 -1.10 2.87
CA GLN A 121 -19.32 -0.28 3.65
C GLN A 121 -19.20 1.21 3.30
N GLN A 122 -18.24 1.57 2.45
CA GLN A 122 -17.98 2.95 2.08
C GLN A 122 -18.92 3.45 0.99
N LYS A 123 -19.20 4.76 1.01
CA LYS A 123 -20.14 5.40 0.07
C LYS A 123 -19.60 5.58 -1.35
N TYR A 124 -18.28 5.67 -1.51
CA TYR A 124 -17.65 5.98 -2.79
C TYR A 124 -17.22 4.69 -3.51
N PRO A 125 -17.27 4.67 -4.86
CA PRO A 125 -16.66 3.59 -5.63
C PRO A 125 -15.16 3.49 -5.36
N ILE A 126 -14.62 2.28 -5.42
CA ILE A 126 -13.20 2.01 -5.18
C ILE A 126 -12.41 2.20 -6.47
N PHE A 127 -11.33 2.97 -6.38
CA PHE A 127 -10.26 3.04 -7.37
C PHE A 127 -8.99 2.48 -6.72
N HIS A 128 -8.55 1.30 -7.18
CA HIS A 128 -7.37 0.61 -6.65
C HIS A 128 -6.16 0.95 -7.51
N ILE A 129 -5.15 1.59 -6.91
CA ILE A 129 -3.87 1.90 -7.54
C ILE A 129 -2.79 1.19 -6.72
N THR A 130 -2.03 0.31 -7.37
CA THR A 130 -1.03 -0.49 -6.67
C THR A 130 0.11 -0.91 -7.61
N ASN A 131 1.25 -1.24 -7.03
CA ASN A 131 2.33 -1.97 -7.68
C ASN A 131 2.55 -3.24 -6.87
N PRO A 132 1.79 -4.31 -7.17
CA PRO A 132 1.75 -5.47 -6.31
C PRO A 132 3.08 -6.22 -6.36
N PRO A 133 3.38 -7.05 -5.34
CA PRO A 133 4.57 -7.87 -5.32
C PRO A 133 4.61 -8.82 -6.53
N TYR A 134 5.77 -8.89 -7.21
CA TYR A 134 5.94 -9.73 -8.40
C TYR A 134 6.21 -11.19 -8.01
N LEU A 135 5.15 -11.94 -7.70
CA LEU A 135 5.20 -13.35 -7.34
C LEU A 135 4.66 -14.24 -8.48
N TYR A 136 5.42 -14.37 -9.57
CA TYR A 136 5.06 -15.30 -10.64
C TYR A 136 5.31 -16.76 -10.23
N LEU A 137 4.55 -17.71 -10.80
CA LEU A 137 4.57 -19.13 -10.38
C LEU A 137 5.98 -19.75 -10.38
N GLY A 138 6.81 -19.40 -11.37
CA GLY A 138 8.20 -19.85 -11.44
C GLY A 138 9.08 -19.32 -10.29
N TYR A 139 8.80 -18.13 -9.76
CA TYR A 139 9.44 -17.60 -8.56
C TYR A 139 8.98 -18.38 -7.33
N ILE A 140 7.65 -18.53 -7.18
CA ILE A 140 7.01 -19.22 -6.05
C ILE A 140 7.57 -20.63 -5.85
N ARG A 141 7.73 -21.38 -6.95
CA ARG A 141 8.26 -22.77 -6.89
C ARG A 141 9.71 -22.84 -6.43
N LYS A 142 10.54 -21.82 -6.69
CA LYS A 142 11.99 -21.83 -6.44
C LYS A 142 12.37 -21.43 -5.01
N HIS A 143 11.49 -20.75 -4.29
CA HIS A 143 11.77 -20.16 -2.99
C HIS A 143 10.86 -20.74 -1.89
N VAL A 144 11.44 -21.47 -0.94
CA VAL A 144 10.73 -22.19 0.12
C VAL A 144 9.78 -21.28 0.90
N GLU A 145 10.22 -20.05 1.18
CA GLU A 145 9.45 -19.03 1.89
C GLU A 145 8.17 -18.59 1.15
N THR A 146 8.12 -18.78 -0.17
CA THR A 146 6.97 -18.43 -1.01
C THR A 146 6.11 -19.63 -1.41
N GLN A 147 6.59 -20.87 -1.25
CA GLN A 147 5.88 -22.09 -1.67
C GLN A 147 4.50 -22.25 -1.02
N LYS A 148 4.27 -21.67 0.16
CA LYS A 148 2.94 -21.61 0.80
C LYS A 148 1.86 -20.98 -0.10
N TYR A 149 2.25 -20.10 -1.04
CA TYR A 149 1.34 -19.47 -1.99
C TYR A 149 0.94 -20.37 -3.15
N LEU A 150 1.56 -21.56 -3.31
CA LEU A 150 1.17 -22.53 -4.35
C LEU A 150 -0.29 -22.97 -4.20
N TYR A 151 -0.81 -23.01 -2.97
CA TYR A 151 -2.21 -23.32 -2.68
C TYR A 151 -3.20 -22.45 -3.48
N TYR A 152 -2.85 -21.18 -3.76
CA TYR A 152 -3.70 -20.29 -4.55
C TYR A 152 -3.78 -20.67 -6.04
N PHE A 153 -2.89 -21.53 -6.53
CA PHE A 153 -2.82 -22.01 -7.92
C PHE A 153 -3.24 -23.47 -8.08
N GLU A 154 -3.60 -24.17 -7.00
CA GLU A 154 -3.98 -25.60 -7.04
C GLU A 154 -5.37 -25.85 -7.67
N LYS A 155 -6.12 -24.78 -7.97
CA LYS A 155 -7.47 -24.84 -8.58
C LYS A 155 -7.55 -24.22 -9.97
N GLU A 156 -6.42 -23.92 -10.61
CA GLU A 156 -6.33 -23.55 -12.03
C GLU A 156 -6.21 -24.81 -12.92
#